data_AF-A0A5C9AGD7-F1
#
_entry.id   AF-A0A5C9AGD7-F1
#
_cell.length_a   1.000
_cell.length_b   1.000
_cell.length_c   1.000
_cell.angle_alpha   90.00
_cell.angle_beta   90.00
_cell.angle_gamma   90.00
#
_symmetry.space_group_name_H-M   'P 1'
#
loop_
_entity.id
_entity.type
_entity.pdbx_description
1 polymer ?
#
loop_
_entity_poly.entity_id
_entity_poly.type
_entity_poly.pdbx_seq_one_letter_code
_entity_poly.pdbx_strand_id
1 'polypeptide(L)'
;MPFPIGSYYLANSPRGSVDTCFRKFSMTVRQLVQEFGLNNVSESVKSMWESGTYEKWIEVMHSVYPNIDRDTSKLDSKNKPFKSVYYEVGGDNDKLLRESGFDEFPIMAPRWEVNGEDVYGSSCPGMLALGPVKALQLLQKRKSQLIDKATNPPMVAPTSLKNQRASLLPGDITYIDQITGQDGFRPAYLVNPSTADLVADIQDTRQIINSAYFVDLFMMLQNINTRSMPVEAVIEMKEEKLLMLGPVLERLNDECLNPLIDRAFSMMVRKNMLPPPPDAMEGMPLKVEYISVMAQAQKSIGLSSLASTVNFIGQLAQAKPEALDKLNVDQAIDAFADMSGVSPTVIVPQEQVEQARQQRAQQQQQQQMMAMGMAAAQGAKMLSEAKTSDPSVLSAMANAVSGQGGQSQ
;
A
#
# COMPACT_ATOMS: atom_id res chain seq x y z
N MET A 1 -13.01 14.63 -8.18
CA MET A 1 -13.43 14.02 -9.46
C MET A 1 -12.19 13.46 -10.13
N PRO A 2 -12.19 12.19 -10.58
CA PRO A 2 -11.03 11.61 -11.26
C PRO A 2 -10.80 12.32 -12.61
N PHE A 3 -9.55 12.50 -12.99
CA PHE A 3 -9.19 13.07 -14.29
C PHE A 3 -8.98 11.94 -15.30
N PRO A 4 -9.72 11.91 -16.42
CA PRO A 4 -9.51 10.88 -17.42
C PRO A 4 -8.13 11.03 -18.08
N ILE A 5 -7.48 9.90 -18.35
CA ILE A 5 -6.19 9.86 -19.06
C ILE A 5 -6.35 10.56 -20.42
N GLY A 6 -5.38 11.42 -20.76
CA GLY A 6 -5.41 12.25 -21.97
C GLY A 6 -6.04 13.64 -21.80
N SER A 7 -6.66 13.93 -20.65
CA SER A 7 -7.16 15.28 -20.32
C SER A 7 -6.19 16.11 -19.46
N TYR A 8 -5.07 15.53 -19.06
CA TYR A 8 -4.10 16.16 -18.17
C TYR A 8 -2.67 15.89 -18.61
N TYR A 9 -1.78 16.79 -18.20
CA TYR A 9 -0.35 16.72 -18.35
C TYR A 9 0.29 16.95 -16.99
N LEU A 10 1.22 16.08 -16.60
CA LEU A 10 1.96 16.21 -15.35
C LEU A 10 3.39 16.68 -15.64
N ALA A 11 4.08 17.19 -14.62
CA ALA A 11 5.53 17.31 -14.61
C ALA A 11 6.11 16.97 -13.24
N ASN A 12 7.36 16.53 -13.25
CA ASN A 12 8.11 16.14 -12.06
C ASN A 12 8.96 17.30 -11.55
N SER A 13 9.02 17.45 -10.24
CA SER A 13 10.02 18.26 -9.54
C SER A 13 11.43 17.67 -9.69
N PRO A 14 12.50 18.40 -9.35
CA PRO A 14 13.87 17.87 -9.33
C PRO A 14 14.09 16.65 -8.42
N ARG A 15 13.16 16.37 -7.50
CA ARG A 15 13.18 15.18 -6.63
C ARG A 15 12.40 13.99 -7.22
N GLY A 16 11.85 14.12 -8.42
CA GLY A 16 11.04 13.08 -9.07
C GLY A 16 9.59 12.99 -8.57
N SER A 17 9.19 13.82 -7.59
CA SER A 17 7.81 13.93 -7.12
C SER A 17 6.99 14.81 -8.08
N VAL A 18 5.74 14.44 -8.35
CA VAL A 18 4.82 15.23 -9.19
C VAL A 18 4.43 16.50 -8.44
N ASP A 19 4.74 17.68 -9.00
CA ASP A 19 4.43 18.98 -8.40
C ASP A 19 3.60 19.90 -9.29
N THR A 20 3.44 19.51 -10.56
CA THR A 20 2.84 20.34 -11.60
C THR A 20 1.82 19.52 -12.38
N CYS A 21 0.64 20.09 -12.61
CA CYS A 21 -0.42 19.48 -13.40
C CYS A 21 -1.15 20.53 -14.23
N PHE A 22 -1.26 20.27 -15.53
CA PHE A 22 -2.10 20.99 -16.46
C PHE A 22 -3.26 20.10 -16.84
N ARG A 23 -4.48 20.64 -16.83
CA ARG A 23 -5.67 19.92 -17.25
C ARG A 23 -6.38 20.72 -18.33
N LYS A 24 -6.64 20.08 -19.47
CA LYS A 24 -7.42 20.64 -20.57
C LYS A 24 -8.81 20.01 -20.56
N PHE A 25 -9.85 20.82 -20.47
CA PHE A 25 -11.23 20.35 -20.53
C PHE A 25 -12.14 21.39 -21.16
N SER A 26 -13.27 20.94 -21.70
CA SER A 26 -14.23 21.82 -22.37
C SER A 26 -15.39 22.13 -21.44
N MET A 27 -15.78 23.40 -21.37
CA MET A 27 -16.96 23.88 -20.66
C MET A 27 -17.88 24.62 -21.62
N THR A 28 -19.19 24.64 -21.34
CA THR A 28 -20.10 25.50 -22.11
C THR A 28 -20.01 26.95 -21.63
N VAL A 29 -20.33 27.91 -22.52
CA VAL A 29 -20.41 29.35 -22.16
C VAL A 29 -21.23 29.55 -20.88
N ARG A 30 -22.36 28.83 -20.74
CA ARG A 30 -23.20 28.89 -19.53
C ARG A 30 -22.47 28.45 -18.26
N GLN A 31 -21.78 27.31 -18.30
CA GLN A 31 -21.04 26.82 -17.14
C GLN A 31 -19.89 27.75 -16.77
N LEU A 32 -19.22 28.31 -17.78
CA LEU A 32 -18.09 29.20 -17.61
C LEU A 32 -18.53 30.52 -16.94
N VAL A 33 -19.62 31.13 -17.40
CA VAL A 33 -20.19 32.35 -16.78
C VAL A 33 -20.72 32.06 -15.37
N GLN A 34 -21.34 30.90 -15.12
CA GLN A 34 -21.83 30.53 -13.79
C GLN A 34 -20.70 30.29 -12.78
N GLU A 35 -19.58 29.71 -13.20
CA GLU A 35 -18.47 29.38 -12.30
C GLU A 35 -17.49 30.55 -12.08
N PHE A 36 -17.19 31.31 -13.13
CA PHE A 36 -16.16 32.36 -13.10
C PHE A 36 -16.70 33.79 -13.10
N GLY A 37 -17.98 33.97 -13.42
CA GLY A 37 -18.63 35.28 -13.51
C GLY A 37 -18.28 36.03 -14.80
N LEU A 38 -19.22 36.87 -15.27
CA LEU A 38 -19.15 37.54 -16.58
C LEU A 38 -17.98 38.54 -16.74
N ASN A 39 -17.36 38.97 -15.64
CA ASN A 39 -16.27 39.94 -15.66
C ASN A 39 -14.90 39.30 -15.94
N ASN A 40 -14.75 38.00 -15.64
CA ASN A 40 -13.47 37.31 -15.75
C ASN A 40 -13.33 36.53 -17.06
N VAL A 41 -14.41 36.38 -17.83
CA VAL A 41 -14.41 35.67 -19.12
C VAL A 41 -13.87 36.55 -20.25
N SER A 42 -13.39 35.94 -21.33
CA SER A 42 -12.88 36.70 -22.48
C SER A 42 -14.00 37.50 -23.19
N GLU A 43 -13.61 38.50 -23.98
CA GLU A 43 -14.59 39.30 -24.75
C GLU A 43 -15.37 38.45 -25.75
N SER A 44 -14.74 37.40 -26.28
CA SER A 44 -15.37 36.41 -27.16
C SER A 44 -16.50 35.67 -26.44
N VAL A 45 -16.29 35.21 -25.20
CA VAL A 45 -17.30 34.51 -24.41
C VAL A 45 -18.41 35.45 -23.97
N LYS A 46 -18.06 36.69 -23.61
CA LYS A 46 -19.03 37.72 -23.25
C LYS A 46 -19.96 38.07 -24.42
N SER A 47 -19.41 38.22 -25.63
CA SER A 47 -20.21 38.45 -26.84
C SER A 47 -21.12 37.25 -27.15
N MET A 48 -20.65 36.02 -26.98
CA MET A 48 -21.48 34.81 -27.15
C MET A 48 -22.59 34.71 -26.11
N TRP A 49 -22.37 35.18 -24.89
CA TRP A 49 -23.39 35.26 -23.86
C TRP A 49 -24.46 36.31 -24.21
N GLU A 50 -24.04 37.51 -24.61
CA GLU A 50 -24.95 38.59 -25.04
C GLU A 50 -25.74 38.23 -26.30
N SER A 51 -25.14 37.43 -27.22
CA SER A 51 -25.81 36.94 -28.42
C SER A 51 -26.77 35.76 -28.16
N GLY A 52 -26.90 35.28 -26.93
CA GLY A 52 -27.75 34.14 -26.57
C GLY A 52 -27.20 32.75 -26.90
N THR A 53 -25.91 32.63 -27.27
CA THR A 53 -25.27 31.36 -27.62
C THR A 53 -24.67 30.70 -26.38
N TYR A 54 -25.52 30.11 -25.54
CA TYR A 54 -25.11 29.62 -24.22
C TYR A 54 -24.45 28.23 -24.20
N GLU A 55 -24.64 27.41 -25.24
CA GLU A 55 -24.25 26.00 -25.25
C GLU A 55 -23.00 25.70 -26.10
N LYS A 56 -22.34 26.73 -26.61
CA LYS A 56 -21.08 26.55 -27.33
C LYS A 56 -19.98 26.09 -26.37
N TRP A 57 -19.19 25.13 -26.82
CA TRP A 57 -18.06 24.59 -26.07
C TRP A 57 -16.83 25.48 -26.22
N ILE A 58 -16.19 25.77 -25.10
CA ILE A 58 -14.95 26.53 -24.99
C ILE A 58 -13.95 25.66 -24.22
N GLU A 59 -12.71 25.63 -24.71
CA GLU A 59 -11.63 24.91 -24.05
C GLU A 59 -11.01 25.78 -22.94
N VAL A 60 -11.00 25.24 -21.74
CA VAL A 60 -10.40 25.85 -20.54
C VAL A 60 -9.20 25.01 -20.12
N MET A 61 -8.12 25.69 -19.75
CA MET A 61 -6.98 25.07 -19.11
C MET A 61 -6.96 25.41 -17.62
N HIS A 62 -6.75 24.38 -16.80
CA HIS A 62 -6.46 24.50 -15.38
C HIS A 62 -5.01 24.08 -15.14
N SER A 63 -4.16 25.03 -14.76
CA SER A 63 -2.75 24.79 -14.45
C SER A 63 -2.50 24.93 -12.96
N VAL A 64 -1.86 23.93 -12.36
CA VAL A 64 -1.38 23.93 -10.98
C VAL A 64 0.12 23.71 -11.00
N TYR A 65 0.90 24.63 -10.44
CA TYR A 65 2.38 24.56 -10.43
C TYR A 65 2.95 25.27 -9.19
N PRO A 66 4.17 24.91 -8.75
CA PRO A 66 4.82 25.56 -7.61
C PRO A 66 5.12 27.02 -7.91
N ASN A 67 4.88 27.88 -6.92
CA ASN A 67 5.09 29.32 -7.04
C ASN A 67 6.52 29.71 -6.64
N ILE A 68 7.38 29.99 -7.62
CA ILE A 68 8.79 30.34 -7.40
C ILE A 68 8.94 31.79 -6.90
N ASP A 69 8.11 32.71 -7.39
CA ASP A 69 8.12 34.13 -7.02
C ASP A 69 7.21 34.45 -5.81
N ARG A 70 7.28 33.62 -4.77
CA ARG A 70 6.43 33.79 -3.58
C ARG A 70 6.92 34.95 -2.72
N ASP A 71 6.05 35.94 -2.51
CA ASP A 71 6.22 36.93 -1.43
C ASP A 71 5.61 36.36 -0.13
N THR A 72 6.47 35.90 0.78
CA THR A 72 6.07 35.30 2.07
C THR A 72 5.45 36.30 3.04
N SER A 73 5.52 37.61 2.76
CA SER A 73 4.96 38.65 3.61
C SER A 73 3.45 38.86 3.44
N LYS A 74 2.85 38.36 2.36
CA LYS A 74 1.43 38.57 2.02
C LYS A 74 0.65 37.26 2.09
N LEU A 75 -0.41 37.25 2.90
CA LEU A 75 -1.34 36.12 3.10
C LEU A 75 -2.39 35.95 1.99
N ASP A 76 -2.26 36.69 0.88
CA ASP A 76 -3.22 36.64 -0.23
C ASP A 76 -3.26 35.25 -0.89
N SER A 77 -4.45 34.89 -1.39
CA SER A 77 -4.69 33.64 -2.13
C SER A 77 -3.73 33.42 -3.32
N LYS A 78 -3.08 34.47 -3.82
CA LYS A 78 -2.11 34.43 -4.92
C LYS A 78 -0.68 34.06 -4.50
N ASN A 79 -0.33 34.23 -3.23
CA ASN A 79 1.03 34.01 -2.69
C ASN A 79 1.17 32.70 -1.91
N LYS A 80 0.30 31.75 -2.22
CA LYS A 80 0.38 30.39 -1.68
C LYS A 80 1.47 29.58 -2.40
N PRO A 81 2.03 28.54 -1.74
CA PRO A 81 3.07 27.66 -2.29
C PRO A 81 2.77 27.08 -3.68
N PHE A 82 1.51 26.75 -3.97
CA PHE A 82 1.08 26.27 -5.28
C PHE A 82 0.11 27.27 -5.91
N LYS A 83 0.38 27.70 -7.14
CA LYS A 83 -0.55 28.52 -7.93
C LYS A 83 -1.53 27.60 -8.65
N SER A 84 -2.77 28.04 -8.77
CA SER A 84 -3.84 27.39 -9.51
C SER A 84 -4.52 28.42 -10.39
N VAL A 85 -4.27 28.33 -11.68
CA VAL A 85 -4.72 29.30 -12.67
C VAL A 85 -5.66 28.63 -13.65
N TYR A 86 -6.79 29.28 -13.90
CA TYR A 86 -7.74 28.92 -14.95
C TYR A 86 -7.65 29.98 -16.05
N TYR A 87 -7.51 29.54 -17.29
CA TYR A 87 -7.52 30.42 -18.45
C TYR A 87 -8.15 29.73 -19.67
N GLU A 88 -8.66 30.52 -20.61
CA GLU A 88 -9.25 30.03 -21.85
C GLU A 88 -8.15 29.80 -22.90
N VAL A 89 -8.13 28.65 -23.58
CA VAL A 89 -7.07 28.29 -24.55
C VAL A 89 -7.08 29.20 -25.80
N GLY A 90 -8.21 29.84 -26.09
CA GLY A 90 -8.37 30.80 -27.19
C GLY A 90 -8.93 32.15 -26.76
N GLY A 91 -8.75 32.52 -25.49
CA GLY A 91 -9.20 33.80 -24.94
C GLY A 91 -8.16 34.92 -25.10
N ASP A 92 -8.48 36.10 -24.55
CA ASP A 92 -7.56 37.24 -24.51
C ASP A 92 -6.33 36.90 -23.66
N ASN A 93 -5.12 37.12 -24.19
CA ASN A 93 -3.86 36.75 -23.55
C ASN A 93 -3.63 37.35 -22.15
N ASP A 94 -4.35 38.42 -21.80
CA ASP A 94 -4.19 39.15 -20.53
C ASP A 94 -5.27 38.85 -19.47
N LYS A 95 -6.26 37.98 -19.76
CA LYS A 95 -7.35 37.67 -18.80
C LYS A 95 -7.29 36.24 -18.27
N LEU A 96 -7.20 36.13 -16.95
CA LEU A 96 -7.31 34.88 -16.21
C LEU A 96 -8.74 34.71 -15.68
N LEU A 97 -9.34 33.53 -15.86
CA LEU A 97 -10.67 33.21 -15.35
C LEU A 97 -10.71 33.16 -13.83
N ARG A 98 -9.69 32.54 -13.25
CA ARG A 98 -9.51 32.41 -11.80
C ARG A 98 -8.04 32.22 -11.48
N GLU A 99 -7.53 33.06 -10.61
CA GLU A 99 -6.23 32.90 -9.98
C GLU A 99 -6.44 32.59 -8.51
N SER A 100 -6.09 31.38 -8.10
CA SER A 100 -6.13 30.93 -6.72
C SER A 100 -4.81 30.26 -6.37
N GLY A 101 -4.63 29.94 -5.09
CA GLY A 101 -3.47 29.20 -4.64
C GLY A 101 -3.84 28.15 -3.62
N PHE A 102 -2.99 27.14 -3.50
CA PHE A 102 -3.10 26.06 -2.54
C PHE A 102 -1.88 26.05 -1.63
N ASP A 103 -2.13 25.76 -0.36
CA ASP A 103 -1.06 25.62 0.64
C ASP A 103 -0.29 24.30 0.44
N GLU A 104 -0.93 23.29 -0.14
CA GLU A 104 -0.40 21.96 -0.45
C GLU A 104 -0.85 21.53 -1.84
N PHE A 105 -0.08 20.66 -2.50
CA PHE A 105 -0.41 20.20 -3.86
C PHE A 105 -1.74 19.43 -3.86
N PRO A 106 -2.75 19.86 -4.63
CA PRO A 106 -4.10 19.32 -4.52
C PRO A 106 -4.36 18.06 -5.36
N ILE A 107 -3.39 17.60 -6.13
CA ILE A 107 -3.58 16.55 -7.14
C ILE A 107 -2.79 15.32 -6.71
N MET A 108 -3.50 14.21 -6.56
CA MET A 108 -2.92 12.91 -6.23
C MET A 108 -2.82 12.12 -7.52
N ALA A 109 -1.59 11.83 -7.93
CA ALA A 109 -1.29 11.13 -9.19
C ALA A 109 -0.38 9.92 -8.91
N PRO A 110 -0.89 8.86 -8.27
CA PRO A 110 -0.10 7.66 -8.02
C PRO A 110 0.30 6.99 -9.34
N ARG A 111 1.58 6.73 -9.50
CA ARG A 111 2.16 6.00 -10.63
C ARG A 111 2.35 4.54 -10.24
N TRP A 112 2.03 3.62 -11.15
CA TRP A 112 2.18 2.18 -10.89
C TRP A 112 3.65 1.79 -10.79
N GLU A 113 4.41 2.10 -11.84
CA GLU A 113 5.86 1.89 -11.92
C GLU A 113 6.44 3.00 -12.79
N VAL A 114 7.60 3.53 -12.40
CA VAL A 114 8.27 4.63 -13.10
C VAL A 114 9.65 4.17 -13.52
N ASN A 115 9.99 4.38 -14.78
CA ASN A 115 11.32 4.13 -15.28
C ASN A 115 12.13 5.44 -15.27
N GLY A 116 13.16 5.52 -14.42
CA GLY A 116 14.04 6.68 -14.34
C GLY A 116 13.31 7.99 -14.04
N GLU A 117 13.40 8.94 -14.97
CA GLU A 117 12.87 10.31 -14.84
C GLU A 117 11.47 10.49 -15.45
N ASP A 118 10.84 9.39 -15.91
CA ASP A 118 9.53 9.46 -16.55
C ASP A 118 8.47 10.09 -15.64
N VAL A 119 7.65 10.94 -16.24
CA VAL A 119 6.57 11.64 -15.53
C VAL A 119 5.35 10.73 -15.35
N TYR A 120 5.09 9.85 -16.32
CA TYR A 120 3.97 8.91 -16.29
C TYR A 120 4.46 7.52 -15.88
N GLY A 121 3.52 6.69 -15.43
CA GLY A 121 3.83 5.28 -15.19
C GLY A 121 4.22 4.58 -16.50
N SER A 122 5.42 4.01 -16.55
CA SER A 122 5.98 3.37 -17.75
C SER A 122 5.50 1.93 -17.92
N SER A 123 5.21 1.26 -16.80
CA SER A 123 4.75 -0.13 -16.77
C SER A 123 3.51 -0.22 -15.90
N CYS A 124 2.44 -0.82 -16.42
CA CYS A 124 1.27 -1.17 -15.64
C CYS A 124 0.69 -2.51 -16.15
N PRO A 125 -0.11 -3.22 -15.34
CA PRO A 125 -0.70 -4.50 -15.74
C PRO A 125 -1.44 -4.43 -17.07
N GLY A 126 -2.12 -3.31 -17.33
CA GLY A 126 -2.81 -3.06 -18.59
C GLY A 126 -1.89 -2.87 -19.79
N MET A 127 -0.72 -2.24 -19.61
CA MET A 127 0.29 -2.08 -20.67
C MET A 127 0.99 -3.41 -20.98
N LEU A 128 1.35 -4.18 -19.95
CA LEU A 128 1.96 -5.51 -20.09
C LEU A 128 1.01 -6.50 -20.76
N ALA A 129 -0.27 -6.49 -20.35
CA ALA A 129 -1.30 -7.36 -20.91
C ALA A 129 -1.84 -6.89 -22.27
N LEU A 130 -1.44 -5.71 -22.79
CA LEU A 130 -2.02 -5.15 -24.00
C LEU A 130 -1.86 -6.05 -25.24
N GLY A 131 -0.67 -6.66 -25.40
CA GLY A 131 -0.38 -7.61 -26.47
C GLY A 131 -1.31 -8.83 -26.41
N PRO A 132 -1.33 -9.58 -25.29
CA PRO A 132 -2.23 -10.71 -25.06
C PRO A 132 -3.72 -10.33 -25.20
N VAL A 133 -4.15 -9.15 -24.74
CA VAL A 133 -5.55 -8.70 -24.88
C VAL A 133 -5.93 -8.51 -26.35
N LYS A 134 -5.06 -7.88 -27.16
CA LYS A 134 -5.30 -7.74 -28.60
C LYS A 134 -5.30 -9.10 -29.31
N ALA A 135 -4.39 -10.00 -28.92
CA ALA A 135 -4.35 -11.36 -29.42
C ALA A 135 -5.65 -12.11 -29.09
N LEU A 136 -6.13 -12.01 -27.85
CA LEU A 136 -7.39 -12.63 -27.42
C LEU A 136 -8.59 -12.11 -28.21
N GLN A 137 -8.68 -10.79 -28.46
CA GLN A 137 -9.75 -10.22 -29.29
C GLN A 137 -9.72 -10.78 -30.72
N LEU A 138 -8.53 -10.92 -31.31
CA LEU A 138 -8.36 -11.49 -32.63
C LEU A 138 -8.71 -12.98 -32.65
N LEU A 139 -8.25 -13.76 -31.67
CA LEU A 139 -8.54 -15.19 -31.53
C LEU A 139 -10.04 -15.44 -31.36
N GLN A 140 -10.73 -14.66 -30.53
CA GLN A 140 -12.19 -14.75 -30.39
C GLN A 140 -12.90 -14.44 -31.71
N LYS A 141 -12.47 -13.39 -32.43
CA LYS A 141 -13.04 -13.08 -33.75
C LYS A 141 -12.81 -14.21 -34.75
N ARG A 142 -11.62 -14.83 -34.79
CA ARG A 142 -11.32 -15.96 -35.66
C ARG A 142 -12.08 -17.22 -35.27
N LYS A 143 -12.26 -17.47 -33.97
CA LYS A 143 -13.11 -18.55 -33.46
C LYS A 143 -14.55 -18.38 -33.92
N SER A 144 -15.12 -17.18 -33.81
CA SER A 144 -16.46 -16.90 -34.33
C SER A 144 -16.55 -17.17 -35.83
N GLN A 145 -15.56 -16.72 -36.62
CA GLN A 145 -15.52 -17.00 -38.06
C GLN A 145 -15.40 -18.50 -38.39
N LEU A 146 -14.69 -19.28 -37.56
CA LEU A 146 -14.59 -20.73 -37.72
C LEU A 146 -15.93 -21.39 -37.41
N ILE A 147 -16.59 -20.99 -36.32
CA ILE A 147 -17.93 -21.47 -35.97
C ILE A 147 -18.90 -21.13 -37.12
N ASP A 148 -18.86 -19.89 -37.62
CA ASP A 148 -19.70 -19.47 -38.75
C ASP A 148 -19.44 -20.34 -39.99
N LYS A 149 -18.18 -20.64 -40.31
CA LYS A 149 -17.83 -21.53 -41.43
C LYS A 149 -18.19 -23.00 -41.17
N ALA A 150 -18.20 -23.46 -39.92
CA ALA A 150 -18.59 -24.82 -39.57
C ALA A 150 -20.11 -25.00 -39.59
N THR A 151 -20.85 -24.00 -39.11
CA THR A 151 -22.31 -23.94 -39.18
C THR A 151 -22.80 -23.64 -40.60
N ASN A 152 -22.01 -22.89 -41.37
CA ASN A 152 -22.34 -22.45 -42.71
C ASN A 152 -21.12 -22.50 -43.66
N PRO A 153 -20.74 -23.70 -44.11
CA PRO A 153 -19.59 -23.87 -44.99
C PRO A 153 -19.88 -23.32 -46.40
N PRO A 154 -18.91 -22.66 -47.05
CA PRO A 154 -19.05 -22.28 -48.45
C PRO A 154 -19.12 -23.56 -49.31
N MET A 155 -20.23 -23.70 -50.01
CA MET A 155 -20.51 -24.84 -50.88
C MET A 155 -20.08 -24.55 -52.32
N VAL A 156 -19.78 -25.60 -53.08
CA VAL A 156 -19.51 -25.52 -54.53
C VAL A 156 -20.61 -26.29 -55.26
N ALA A 157 -21.23 -25.67 -56.26
CA ALA A 157 -22.30 -26.27 -57.07
C ALA A 157 -22.02 -26.11 -58.58
N PRO A 158 -22.44 -27.08 -59.41
CA PRO A 158 -22.23 -27.04 -60.86
C PRO A 158 -23.05 -25.93 -61.53
N THR A 159 -22.48 -25.33 -62.58
CA THR A 159 -23.04 -24.20 -63.34
C THR A 159 -24.36 -24.53 -64.06
N SER A 160 -24.70 -25.82 -64.22
CA SER A 160 -25.99 -26.28 -64.76
C SER A 160 -27.18 -26.00 -63.84
N LEU A 161 -26.95 -25.73 -62.55
CA LEU A 161 -27.99 -25.35 -61.58
C LEU A 161 -28.25 -23.83 -61.52
N LYS A 162 -27.54 -23.02 -62.31
CA LYS A 162 -27.58 -21.54 -62.28
C LYS A 162 -28.96 -20.94 -62.64
N ASN A 163 -29.79 -21.67 -63.38
CA ASN A 163 -31.12 -21.21 -63.83
C ASN A 163 -32.31 -21.80 -63.06
N GLN A 164 -32.08 -22.73 -62.13
CA GLN A 164 -33.11 -23.11 -61.15
C GLN A 164 -32.91 -22.25 -59.91
N ARG A 165 -33.98 -21.66 -59.38
CA ARG A 165 -33.92 -20.77 -58.21
C ARG A 165 -33.39 -21.53 -56.99
N ALA A 166 -32.07 -21.51 -56.82
CA ALA A 166 -31.42 -21.71 -55.54
C ALA A 166 -31.55 -20.39 -54.77
N SER A 167 -32.72 -20.18 -54.17
CA SER A 167 -32.85 -19.18 -53.12
C SER A 167 -32.51 -19.87 -51.82
N LEU A 168 -31.52 -19.42 -51.06
CA LEU A 168 -31.45 -19.69 -49.63
C LEU A 168 -30.63 -18.61 -48.91
N LEU A 169 -31.10 -18.30 -47.71
CA LEU A 169 -30.43 -17.65 -46.59
C LEU A 169 -28.94 -18.06 -46.43
N PRO A 170 -28.17 -17.30 -45.62
CA PRO A 170 -26.70 -17.17 -45.69
C PRO A 170 -25.94 -18.45 -46.05
N GLY A 171 -24.98 -18.38 -46.99
CA GLY A 171 -24.17 -19.53 -47.45
C GLY A 171 -23.89 -19.51 -48.97
N ASP A 172 -23.35 -18.40 -49.49
CA ASP A 172 -23.32 -18.14 -50.93
C ASP A 172 -22.18 -18.86 -51.68
N ILE A 173 -22.47 -19.27 -52.91
CA ILE A 173 -21.74 -20.31 -53.66
C ILE A 173 -20.80 -19.63 -54.68
N THR A 174 -19.52 -20.06 -54.75
CA THR A 174 -18.59 -19.61 -55.80
C THR A 174 -18.49 -20.67 -56.91
N TYR A 175 -18.70 -20.26 -58.16
CA TYR A 175 -18.73 -21.15 -59.32
C TYR A 175 -17.33 -21.33 -59.92
N ILE A 176 -16.96 -22.59 -60.19
CA ILE A 176 -15.74 -22.96 -60.91
C ILE A 176 -16.14 -23.90 -62.04
N ASP A 177 -15.54 -23.72 -63.22
CA ASP A 177 -15.82 -24.55 -64.39
C ASP A 177 -14.89 -25.77 -64.37
N GLN A 178 -15.45 -27.00 -64.34
CA GLN A 178 -14.65 -28.23 -64.50
C GLN A 178 -15.34 -29.22 -65.45
N ILE A 179 -14.58 -29.64 -66.46
CA ILE A 179 -15.00 -30.36 -67.67
C ILE A 179 -15.00 -31.89 -67.51
N THR A 180 -14.55 -32.43 -66.38
CA THR A 180 -14.44 -33.89 -66.17
C THR A 180 -15.09 -34.32 -64.86
N GLY A 181 -16.13 -35.14 -64.98
CA GLY A 181 -16.99 -35.55 -63.88
C GLY A 181 -16.30 -36.47 -62.88
N GLN A 182 -16.18 -35.99 -61.65
CA GLN A 182 -16.50 -36.69 -60.41
C GLN A 182 -16.06 -35.76 -59.27
N ASP A 183 -16.99 -34.95 -58.76
CA ASP A 183 -17.00 -34.48 -57.37
C ASP A 183 -18.21 -33.55 -57.17
N GLY A 184 -19.32 -34.12 -56.70
CA GLY A 184 -20.48 -33.35 -56.25
C GLY A 184 -20.26 -32.77 -54.85
N PHE A 185 -20.79 -31.57 -54.61
CA PHE A 185 -20.96 -30.92 -53.30
C PHE A 185 -19.85 -31.21 -52.28
N ARG A 186 -18.63 -30.74 -52.56
CA ARG A 186 -17.55 -30.72 -51.58
C ARG A 186 -17.42 -29.31 -51.02
N PRO A 187 -17.24 -29.13 -49.70
CA PRO A 187 -16.83 -27.84 -49.15
C PRO A 187 -15.58 -27.37 -49.90
N ALA A 188 -15.54 -26.10 -50.32
CA ALA A 188 -14.40 -25.56 -51.07
C ALA A 188 -13.07 -25.64 -50.30
N TYR A 189 -13.13 -25.87 -48.98
CA TYR A 189 -12.00 -26.01 -48.08
C TYR A 189 -12.27 -27.13 -47.05
N LEU A 190 -11.51 -28.23 -47.12
CA LEU A 190 -11.43 -29.29 -46.08
C LEU A 190 -10.38 -28.94 -45.02
N VAL A 191 -10.38 -27.70 -44.54
CA VAL A 191 -9.65 -27.43 -43.30
C VAL A 191 -10.68 -27.63 -42.20
N ASN A 192 -10.49 -28.70 -41.45
CA ASN A 192 -11.10 -28.91 -40.15
C ASN A 192 -10.05 -28.45 -39.13
N PRO A 193 -9.86 -27.13 -38.90
CA PRO A 193 -8.93 -26.71 -37.87
C PRO A 193 -9.50 -27.25 -36.56
N SER A 194 -8.69 -27.98 -35.79
CA SER A 194 -9.08 -28.46 -34.48
C SER A 194 -9.54 -27.26 -33.65
N THR A 195 -10.85 -27.11 -33.46
CA THR A 195 -11.43 -26.05 -32.62
C THR A 195 -10.90 -26.15 -31.19
N ALA A 196 -10.41 -27.34 -30.80
CA ALA A 196 -9.76 -27.59 -29.52
C ALA A 196 -8.43 -26.85 -29.39
N ASP A 197 -7.61 -26.76 -30.43
CA ASP A 197 -6.30 -26.09 -30.39
C ASP A 197 -6.48 -24.57 -30.20
N LEU A 198 -7.48 -23.99 -30.88
CA LEU A 198 -7.85 -22.59 -30.68
C LEU A 198 -8.42 -22.32 -29.28
N VAL A 199 -9.16 -23.26 -28.70
CA VAL A 199 -9.67 -23.12 -27.33
C VAL A 199 -8.53 -23.21 -26.32
N ALA A 200 -7.53 -24.08 -26.55
CA ALA A 200 -6.34 -24.17 -25.73
C ALA A 200 -5.52 -22.86 -25.77
N ASP A 201 -5.28 -22.30 -26.96
CA ASP A 201 -4.56 -21.03 -27.13
C ASP A 201 -5.32 -19.84 -26.49
N ILE A 202 -6.66 -19.84 -26.59
CA ILE A 202 -7.50 -18.87 -25.88
C ILE A 202 -7.38 -19.02 -24.35
N GLN A 203 -7.29 -20.25 -23.84
CA GLN A 203 -7.12 -20.50 -22.41
C GLN A 203 -5.74 -20.05 -21.93
N ASP A 204 -4.68 -20.36 -22.67
CA ASP A 204 -3.31 -19.93 -22.37
C ASP A 204 -3.21 -18.40 -22.36
N THR A 205 -3.74 -17.73 -23.40
CA THR A 205 -3.78 -16.26 -23.46
C THR A 205 -4.55 -15.66 -22.28
N ARG A 206 -5.66 -16.27 -21.86
CA ARG A 206 -6.41 -15.83 -20.67
C ARG A 206 -5.61 -16.01 -19.38
N GLN A 207 -4.84 -17.10 -19.26
CA GLN A 207 -3.99 -17.35 -18.11
C GLN A 207 -2.87 -16.30 -18.03
N ILE A 208 -2.22 -15.98 -19.14
CA ILE A 208 -1.21 -14.91 -19.21
C ILE A 208 -1.81 -13.57 -18.77
N ILE A 209 -3.03 -13.23 -19.23
CA ILE A 209 -3.73 -12.01 -18.80
C ILE A 209 -4.01 -12.06 -17.30
N ASN A 210 -4.53 -13.17 -16.77
CA ASN A 210 -4.83 -13.30 -15.35
C ASN A 210 -3.57 -13.14 -14.47
N SER A 211 -2.47 -13.76 -14.87
CA SER A 211 -1.19 -13.62 -14.16
C SER A 211 -0.64 -12.19 -14.25
N ALA A 212 -0.78 -11.52 -15.40
CA ALA A 212 -0.38 -10.11 -15.56
C ALA A 212 -1.20 -9.13 -14.69
N TYR A 213 -2.47 -9.43 -14.44
CA TYR A 213 -3.34 -8.68 -13.51
C TYR A 213 -3.25 -9.13 -12.05
N PHE A 214 -2.30 -10.01 -11.72
CA PHE A 214 -2.12 -10.56 -10.37
C PHE A 214 -3.38 -11.26 -9.81
N VAL A 215 -4.28 -11.75 -10.68
CA VAL A 215 -5.52 -12.44 -10.25
C VAL A 215 -5.18 -13.66 -9.40
N ASP A 216 -4.15 -14.41 -9.78
CA ASP A 216 -3.70 -15.60 -9.05
C ASP A 216 -3.28 -15.26 -7.61
N LEU A 217 -2.72 -14.06 -7.38
CA LEU A 217 -2.35 -13.61 -6.03
C LEU A 217 -3.60 -13.31 -5.19
N PHE A 218 -4.55 -12.55 -5.73
CA PHE A 218 -5.78 -12.21 -5.01
C PHE A 218 -6.66 -13.46 -4.76
N MET A 219 -6.75 -14.35 -5.74
CA MET A 219 -7.46 -15.63 -5.61
C MET A 219 -6.78 -16.54 -4.59
N MET A 220 -5.44 -16.59 -4.56
CA MET A 220 -4.70 -17.32 -3.53
C MET A 220 -5.00 -16.74 -2.16
N LEU A 221 -5.00 -15.42 -1.98
CA LEU A 221 -5.32 -14.76 -0.71
C LEU A 221 -6.75 -15.06 -0.22
N GLN A 222 -7.71 -15.18 -1.14
CA GLN A 222 -9.09 -15.52 -0.82
C GLN A 222 -9.28 -17.01 -0.51
N ASN A 223 -8.56 -17.90 -1.19
CA ASN A 223 -8.69 -19.35 -1.07
C ASN A 223 -7.75 -19.99 -0.05
N ILE A 224 -7.18 -19.21 0.89
CA ILE A 224 -6.35 -19.75 1.97
C ILE A 224 -7.23 -20.55 2.92
N ASN A 225 -7.43 -21.80 2.56
CA ASN A 225 -7.96 -22.81 3.44
C ASN A 225 -6.75 -23.37 4.19
N THR A 226 -6.58 -22.99 5.46
CA THR A 226 -5.51 -23.45 6.38
C THR A 226 -5.52 -24.97 6.63
N ARG A 227 -6.37 -25.71 5.93
CA ARG A 227 -6.65 -27.13 6.12
C ARG A 227 -5.97 -28.06 5.12
N SER A 228 -5.47 -27.56 3.99
CA SER A 228 -5.01 -28.41 2.87
C SER A 228 -3.60 -28.12 2.35
N MET A 229 -2.94 -27.06 2.83
CA MET A 229 -1.54 -26.77 2.51
C MET A 229 -0.73 -26.52 3.78
N PRO A 230 0.54 -26.95 3.83
CA PRO A 230 1.44 -26.59 4.91
C PRO A 230 1.55 -25.07 5.00
N VAL A 231 1.34 -24.55 6.21
CA VAL A 231 1.26 -23.11 6.50
C VAL A 231 2.53 -22.38 6.06
N GLU A 232 3.68 -23.04 6.12
CA GLU A 232 4.99 -22.50 5.71
C GLU A 232 5.05 -22.19 4.21
N ALA A 233 4.62 -23.11 3.33
CA ALA A 233 4.62 -22.86 1.88
C ALA A 233 3.63 -21.76 1.47
N VAL A 234 2.51 -21.62 2.20
CA VAL A 234 1.55 -20.53 2.00
C VAL A 234 2.16 -19.19 2.41
N ILE A 235 2.94 -19.15 3.48
CA ILE A 235 3.62 -17.94 3.96
C ILE A 235 4.74 -17.55 3.00
N GLU A 236 5.57 -18.50 2.57
CA GLU A 236 6.69 -18.23 1.65
C GLU A 236 6.20 -17.74 0.27
N MET A 237 5.16 -18.37 -0.30
CA MET A 237 4.53 -17.88 -1.54
C MET A 237 3.82 -16.54 -1.37
N LYS A 238 3.23 -16.28 -0.18
CA LYS A 238 2.69 -14.96 0.15
C LYS A 238 3.80 -13.92 0.15
N GLU A 239 4.92 -14.21 0.79
CA GLU A 239 6.06 -13.30 0.90
C GLU A 239 6.67 -13.00 -0.46
N GLU A 240 6.97 -14.01 -1.27
CA GLU A 240 7.56 -13.81 -2.61
C GLU A 240 6.65 -12.98 -3.52
N LYS A 241 5.33 -13.24 -3.50
CA LYS A 241 4.38 -12.47 -4.32
C LYS A 241 4.00 -11.11 -3.72
N LEU A 242 4.01 -10.94 -2.40
CA LEU A 242 3.87 -9.60 -1.78
C LEU A 242 5.10 -8.74 -2.06
N LEU A 243 6.30 -9.32 -2.07
CA LEU A 243 7.53 -8.62 -2.44
C LEU A 243 7.43 -8.04 -3.86
N MET A 244 6.79 -8.75 -4.80
CA MET A 244 6.55 -8.22 -6.15
C MET A 244 5.59 -7.03 -6.20
N LEU A 245 4.61 -6.94 -5.29
CA LEU A 245 3.70 -5.79 -5.18
C LEU A 245 4.22 -4.69 -4.23
N GLY A 246 5.29 -4.96 -3.47
CA GLY A 246 5.86 -4.05 -2.48
C GLY A 246 6.16 -2.67 -3.04
N PRO A 247 6.96 -2.56 -4.13
CA PRO A 247 7.30 -1.27 -4.72
C PRO A 247 6.07 -0.46 -5.19
N VAL A 248 5.04 -1.15 -5.70
CA VAL A 248 3.80 -0.51 -6.17
C VAL A 248 2.99 0.02 -4.98
N LEU A 249 2.90 -0.77 -3.90
CA LEU A 249 2.19 -0.38 -2.69
C LEU A 249 2.91 0.75 -1.95
N GLU A 250 4.24 0.68 -1.83
CA GLU A 250 5.07 1.75 -1.26
C GLU A 250 4.88 3.05 -2.04
N ARG A 251 4.95 3.00 -3.37
CA ARG A 251 4.72 4.16 -4.20
C ARG A 251 3.29 4.70 -4.08
N LEU A 252 2.29 3.83 -3.97
CA LEU A 252 0.91 4.24 -3.73
C LEU A 252 0.76 4.92 -2.36
N ASN A 253 1.47 4.46 -1.34
CA ASN A 253 1.52 5.14 -0.05
C ASN A 253 2.18 6.51 -0.20
N ASP A 254 3.36 6.61 -0.81
CA ASP A 254 4.15 7.84 -0.89
C ASP A 254 3.55 8.89 -1.83
N GLU A 255 2.96 8.49 -2.96
CA GLU A 255 2.43 9.41 -3.97
C GLU A 255 0.94 9.72 -3.81
N CYS A 256 0.19 8.91 -3.06
CA CYS A 256 -1.26 9.10 -2.89
C CYS A 256 -1.69 9.15 -1.43
N LEU A 257 -1.46 8.10 -0.63
CA LEU A 257 -2.04 8.02 0.71
C LEU A 257 -1.41 9.03 1.68
N ASN A 258 -0.08 9.11 1.75
CA ASN A 258 0.63 10.06 2.62
C ASN A 258 0.25 11.51 2.28
N PRO A 259 0.35 11.98 1.02
CA PRO A 259 -0.07 13.34 0.67
C PRO A 259 -1.57 13.60 0.90
N LEU A 260 -2.42 12.58 0.72
CA LEU A 260 -3.85 12.70 0.96
C LEU A 260 -4.17 12.86 2.45
N ILE A 261 -3.53 12.06 3.30
CA ILE A 261 -3.71 12.12 4.75
C ILE A 261 -3.16 13.45 5.29
N ASP A 262 -1.95 13.84 4.89
CA ASP A 262 -1.33 15.10 5.30
C ASP A 262 -2.21 16.28 4.92
N ARG A 263 -2.67 16.33 3.66
CA ARG A 263 -3.56 17.39 3.19
C ARG A 263 -4.90 17.38 3.92
N ALA A 264 -5.50 16.22 4.14
CA ALA A 264 -6.76 16.12 4.87
C ALA A 264 -6.60 16.61 6.31
N PHE A 265 -5.51 16.21 6.99
CA PHE A 265 -5.18 16.64 8.34
C PHE A 265 -4.97 18.16 8.40
N SER A 266 -4.13 18.72 7.53
CA SER A 266 -3.89 20.16 7.44
C SER A 266 -5.17 20.95 7.13
N MET A 267 -6.08 20.41 6.31
CA MET A 267 -7.38 21.03 6.06
C MET A 267 -8.29 21.02 7.29
N MET A 268 -8.27 19.94 8.08
CA MET A 268 -9.03 19.83 9.33
C MET A 268 -8.49 20.76 10.42
N VAL A 269 -7.16 20.86 10.56
CA VAL A 269 -6.50 21.82 11.46
C VAL A 269 -6.90 23.25 11.10
N ARG A 270 -6.80 23.64 9.82
CA ARG A 270 -7.16 24.99 9.36
C ARG A 270 -8.64 25.35 9.57
N LYS A 271 -9.52 24.35 9.56
CA LYS A 271 -10.96 24.53 9.80
C LYS A 271 -11.36 24.39 11.27
N ASN A 272 -10.41 24.24 12.19
CA ASN A 272 -10.65 23.99 13.61
C ASN A 272 -11.63 22.83 13.86
N MET A 273 -11.55 21.77 13.03
CA MET A 273 -12.40 20.58 13.16
C MET A 273 -11.83 19.53 14.13
N LEU A 274 -10.56 19.68 14.50
CA LEU A 274 -9.87 18.79 15.44
C LEU A 274 -9.97 19.37 16.85
N PRO A 275 -10.01 18.51 17.89
CA PRO A 275 -9.89 18.98 19.27
C PRO A 275 -8.57 19.76 19.43
N PRO A 276 -8.53 20.76 20.34
CA PRO A 276 -7.31 21.51 20.58
C PRO A 276 -6.18 20.54 20.95
N PRO A 277 -4.98 20.71 20.39
CA PRO A 277 -3.85 19.86 20.71
C PRO A 277 -3.57 19.94 22.22
N PRO A 278 -3.18 18.82 22.87
CA PRO A 278 -2.74 18.85 24.27
C PRO A 278 -1.56 19.82 24.45
N ASP A 279 -1.47 20.51 25.59
CA ASP A 279 -0.42 21.52 25.88
C ASP A 279 1.02 21.00 25.68
N ALA A 280 1.23 19.69 25.82
CA ALA A 280 2.53 19.04 25.57
C ALA A 280 2.94 18.97 24.09
N MET A 281 2.01 19.24 23.16
CA MET A 281 2.22 19.20 21.71
C MET A 281 2.24 20.59 21.05
N GLU A 282 2.17 21.67 21.84
CA GLU A 282 2.27 23.03 21.33
C GLU A 282 3.68 23.30 20.78
N GLY A 283 3.78 23.55 19.47
CA GLY A 283 5.05 23.88 18.80
C GLY A 283 5.86 22.68 18.28
N MET A 284 5.39 21.44 18.46
CA MET A 284 6.04 20.27 17.83
C MET A 284 5.49 20.01 16.42
N PRO A 285 6.34 19.76 15.42
CA PRO A 285 5.87 19.37 14.09
C PRO A 285 5.20 17.99 14.17
N LEU A 286 3.89 17.95 13.98
CA LEU A 286 3.14 16.71 13.89
C LEU A 286 3.47 16.02 12.57
N LYS A 287 4.11 14.84 12.65
CA LYS A 287 4.31 13.94 11.52
C LYS A 287 3.28 12.83 11.61
N VAL A 288 2.32 12.82 10.70
CA VAL A 288 1.35 11.73 10.61
C VAL A 288 2.01 10.56 9.90
N GLU A 289 2.26 9.47 10.63
CA GLU A 289 2.77 8.23 10.02
C GLU A 289 1.62 7.27 9.74
N TYR A 290 1.34 7.04 8.47
CA TYR A 290 0.39 6.03 8.04
C TYR A 290 1.05 4.64 8.06
N ILE A 291 0.60 3.77 8.97
CA ILE A 291 1.03 2.38 8.99
C ILE A 291 0.17 1.61 7.99
N SER A 292 0.72 1.37 6.80
CA SER A 292 0.09 0.52 5.77
C SER A 292 -0.10 -0.92 6.25
N VAL A 293 -1.08 -1.64 5.71
CA VAL A 293 -1.31 -3.08 5.97
C VAL A 293 -0.06 -3.92 5.65
N MET A 294 0.75 -3.50 4.67
CA MET A 294 2.03 -4.15 4.37
C MET A 294 3.10 -3.83 5.41
N ALA A 295 3.16 -2.58 5.91
CA ALA A 295 4.04 -2.23 7.02
C ALA A 295 3.62 -2.97 8.30
N GLN A 296 2.30 -3.16 8.54
CA GLN A 296 1.80 -4.04 9.59
C GLN A 296 2.19 -5.50 9.35
N ALA A 297 2.13 -6.00 8.11
CA ALA A 297 2.54 -7.36 7.77
C ALA A 297 4.05 -7.58 7.97
N GLN A 298 4.90 -6.64 7.51
CA GLN A 298 6.34 -6.66 7.73
C GLN A 298 6.68 -6.57 9.22
N LYS A 299 6.02 -5.68 9.96
CA LYS A 299 6.13 -5.62 11.43
C LYS A 299 5.69 -6.93 12.07
N SER A 300 4.65 -7.59 11.56
CA SER A 300 4.20 -8.90 12.03
C SER A 300 5.19 -10.03 11.75
N ILE A 301 5.97 -9.95 10.66
CA ILE A 301 7.10 -10.86 10.41
C ILE A 301 8.20 -10.59 11.45
N GLY A 302 8.49 -9.31 11.71
CA GLY A 302 9.37 -8.88 12.80
C GLY A 302 8.94 -9.45 14.16
N LEU A 303 7.64 -9.41 14.47
CA LEU A 303 7.06 -10.03 15.67
C LEU A 303 7.32 -11.53 15.73
N SER A 304 7.14 -12.26 14.62
CA SER A 304 7.38 -13.70 14.58
C SER A 304 8.86 -14.04 14.80
N SER A 305 9.77 -13.24 14.24
CA SER A 305 11.22 -13.42 14.44
C SER A 305 11.66 -13.10 15.87
N LEU A 306 11.11 -12.04 16.47
CA LEU A 306 11.37 -11.64 17.84
C LEU A 306 10.80 -12.66 18.82
N ALA A 307 9.57 -13.13 18.62
CA ALA A 307 8.95 -14.19 19.42
C ALA A 307 9.75 -15.51 19.34
N SER A 308 10.21 -15.89 18.15
CA SER A 308 11.07 -17.07 17.97
C SER A 308 12.41 -16.93 18.68
N THR A 309 13.01 -15.74 18.65
CA THR A 309 14.29 -15.43 19.32
C THR A 309 14.14 -15.45 20.84
N VAL A 310 13.07 -14.87 21.38
CA VAL A 310 12.75 -14.91 22.81
C VAL A 310 12.50 -16.36 23.27
N ASN A 311 11.77 -17.15 22.47
CA ASN A 311 11.54 -18.56 22.77
C ASN A 311 12.84 -19.39 22.74
N PHE A 312 13.72 -19.13 21.76
CA PHE A 312 15.04 -19.76 21.69
C PHE A 312 15.90 -19.41 22.91
N ILE A 313 15.92 -18.13 23.33
CA ILE A 313 16.64 -17.69 24.53
C ILE A 313 16.03 -18.31 25.80
N GLY A 314 14.70 -18.45 25.86
CA GLY A 314 14.01 -19.14 26.96
C GLY A 314 14.38 -20.63 27.08
N GLN A 315 14.55 -21.32 25.95
CA GLN A 315 15.05 -22.71 25.94
C GLN A 315 16.53 -22.79 26.33
N LEU A 316 17.35 -21.84 25.87
CA LEU A 316 18.77 -21.76 26.22
C LEU A 316 19.00 -21.43 27.70
N ALA A 317 18.11 -20.63 28.29
CA ALA A 317 18.11 -20.29 29.71
C ALA A 317 17.89 -21.51 30.62
N GLN A 318 17.21 -22.56 30.14
CA GLN A 318 17.07 -23.81 30.90
C GLN A 318 18.39 -24.58 31.01
N ALA A 319 19.29 -24.45 30.04
CA ALA A 319 20.61 -25.09 30.04
C ALA A 319 21.70 -24.19 30.65
N LYS A 320 21.65 -22.87 30.40
CA LYS A 320 22.56 -21.88 30.96
C LYS A 320 21.81 -20.59 31.35
N PRO A 321 21.67 -20.30 32.66
CA PRO A 321 21.00 -19.09 33.14
C PRO A 321 21.61 -17.77 32.64
N GLU A 322 22.92 -17.77 32.34
CA GLU A 322 23.68 -16.62 31.79
C GLU A 322 23.12 -16.10 30.45
N ALA A 323 22.34 -16.91 29.72
CA ALA A 323 21.71 -16.49 28.47
C ALA A 323 20.64 -15.40 28.68
N LEU A 324 20.04 -15.33 29.88
CA LEU A 324 19.05 -14.31 30.23
C LEU A 324 19.68 -12.92 30.41
N ASP A 325 20.96 -12.85 30.78
CA ASP A 325 21.65 -11.57 31.03
C ASP A 325 21.87 -10.75 29.75
N LYS A 326 21.84 -11.41 28.59
CA LYS A 326 21.99 -10.74 27.28
C LYS A 326 20.66 -10.21 26.74
N LEU A 327 19.52 -10.61 27.31
CA LEU A 327 18.21 -10.19 26.83
C LEU A 327 17.69 -9.01 27.66
N ASN A 328 17.61 -7.84 27.03
CA ASN A 328 16.92 -6.70 27.63
C ASN A 328 15.40 -6.89 27.45
N VAL A 329 14.77 -7.45 28.48
CA VAL A 329 13.33 -7.79 28.48
C VAL A 329 12.46 -6.55 28.23
N ASP A 330 12.85 -5.40 28.78
CA ASP A 330 12.05 -4.17 28.70
C ASP A 330 12.02 -3.64 27.26
N GLN A 331 13.20 -3.50 26.62
CA GLN A 331 13.28 -3.10 25.22
C GLN A 331 12.63 -4.12 24.26
N ALA A 332 12.67 -5.41 24.59
CA ALA A 332 12.00 -6.43 23.79
C ALA A 332 10.48 -6.29 23.83
N ILE A 333 9.90 -5.94 24.99
CA ILE A 333 8.46 -5.70 25.15
C ILE A 333 8.05 -4.41 24.41
N ASP A 334 8.84 -3.34 24.53
CA ASP A 334 8.57 -2.08 23.84
C ASP A 334 8.63 -2.27 22.31
N ALA A 335 9.68 -2.91 21.81
CA ALA A 335 9.81 -3.24 20.39
C ALA A 335 8.68 -4.17 19.91
N PHE A 336 8.26 -5.13 20.73
CA PHE A 336 7.13 -6.01 20.40
C PHE A 336 5.80 -5.24 20.34
N ALA A 337 5.57 -4.30 21.25
CA ALA A 337 4.35 -3.50 21.23
C ALA A 337 4.32 -2.50 20.06
N ASP A 338 5.44 -1.87 19.73
CA ASP A 338 5.60 -0.98 18.56
C ASP A 338 5.41 -1.71 17.23
N MET A 339 5.86 -2.96 17.16
CA MET A 339 5.64 -3.81 16.00
C MET A 339 4.21 -4.36 15.95
N SER A 340 3.60 -4.67 17.09
CA SER A 340 2.22 -5.16 17.18
C SER A 340 1.17 -4.07 17.01
N GLY A 341 1.57 -2.79 17.08
CA GLY A 341 0.67 -1.64 16.93
C GLY A 341 -0.31 -1.47 18.11
N VAL A 342 0.02 -2.03 19.27
CA VAL A 342 -0.77 -1.83 20.49
C VAL A 342 -0.51 -0.41 21.00
N SER A 343 -1.56 0.27 21.45
CA SER A 343 -1.44 1.63 22.00
C SER A 343 -0.38 1.66 23.12
N PRO A 344 0.60 2.59 23.09
CA PRO A 344 1.65 2.71 24.12
C PRO A 344 1.10 2.85 25.55
N THR A 345 -0.16 3.29 25.67
CA THR A 345 -0.91 3.38 26.94
C THR A 345 -1.06 2.04 27.67
N VAL A 346 -0.93 0.91 26.97
CA VAL A 346 -1.02 -0.44 27.57
C VAL A 346 0.31 -0.85 28.24
N ILE A 347 1.42 -0.25 27.81
CA ILE A 347 2.74 -0.52 28.38
C ILE A 347 2.96 0.41 29.56
N VAL A 348 3.42 -0.15 30.67
CA VAL A 348 3.74 0.63 31.87
C VAL A 348 4.98 1.48 31.58
N PRO A 349 4.95 2.81 31.79
CA PRO A 349 6.10 3.68 31.56
C PRO A 349 7.33 3.21 32.33
N GLN A 350 8.52 3.35 31.73
CA GLN A 350 9.78 2.85 32.30
C GLN A 350 10.05 3.39 33.72
N GLU A 351 9.68 4.64 34.01
CA GLU A 351 9.79 5.24 35.35
C GLU A 351 8.93 4.50 36.40
N GLN A 352 7.73 4.04 36.04
CA GLN A 352 6.87 3.27 36.94
C GLN A 352 7.39 1.84 37.14
N VAL A 353 8.00 1.24 36.11
CA VAL A 353 8.65 -0.08 36.21
C VAL A 353 9.87 -0.02 37.12
N GLU A 354 10.69 1.03 37.03
CA GLU A 354 11.85 1.25 37.88
C GLU A 354 11.45 1.51 39.35
N GLN A 355 10.42 2.32 39.59
CA GLN A 355 9.87 2.50 40.94
C GLN A 355 9.31 1.20 41.52
N ALA A 356 8.60 0.40 40.72
CA ALA A 356 8.09 -0.90 41.16
C ALA A 356 9.20 -1.94 41.39
N ARG A 357 10.33 -1.84 40.67
CA ARG A 357 11.54 -2.65 40.91
C ARG A 357 12.26 -2.20 42.17
N GLN A 358 12.40 -0.90 42.41
CA GLN A 358 12.99 -0.37 43.64
C GLN A 358 12.17 -0.73 44.87
N GLN A 359 10.83 -0.65 44.80
CA GLN A 359 9.95 -1.11 45.87
C GLN A 359 10.05 -2.62 46.12
N ARG A 360 10.11 -3.44 45.05
CA ARG A 360 10.33 -4.89 45.19
C ARG A 360 11.70 -5.23 45.75
N ALA A 361 12.75 -4.53 45.33
CA ALA A 361 14.11 -4.70 45.85
C ALA A 361 14.17 -4.32 47.34
N GLN A 362 13.55 -3.20 47.73
CA GLN A 362 13.45 -2.82 49.14
C GLN A 362 12.64 -3.84 49.95
N GLN A 363 11.50 -4.34 49.44
CA GLN A 363 10.73 -5.39 50.11
C GLN A 363 11.51 -6.71 50.23
N GLN A 364 12.24 -7.12 49.19
CA GLN A 364 13.07 -8.32 49.24
C GLN A 364 14.24 -8.16 50.20
N GLN A 365 14.88 -6.99 50.23
CA GLN A 365 15.99 -6.72 51.14
C GLN A 365 15.48 -6.66 52.60
N GLN A 366 14.29 -6.13 52.82
CA GLN A 366 13.63 -6.10 54.12
C GLN A 366 13.16 -7.50 54.53
N GLN A 367 12.64 -8.32 53.62
CA GLN A 367 12.33 -9.74 53.88
C GLN A 367 13.58 -10.57 54.12
N GLN A 368 14.67 -10.35 53.40
CA GLN A 368 15.95 -11.01 53.65
C GLN A 368 16.51 -10.60 55.01
N MET A 369 16.47 -9.31 55.37
CA MET A 369 16.88 -8.87 56.71
C MET A 369 15.97 -9.41 57.81
N MET A 370 14.67 -9.54 57.55
CA MET A 370 13.72 -10.10 58.53
C MET A 370 13.86 -11.62 58.64
N ALA A 371 14.18 -12.32 57.54
CA ALA A 371 14.49 -13.74 57.53
C ALA A 371 15.86 -14.04 58.15
N MET A 372 16.88 -13.20 57.91
CA MET A 372 18.17 -13.25 58.61
C MET A 372 17.99 -12.91 60.09
N GLY A 373 17.14 -11.93 60.41
CA GLY A 373 16.81 -11.55 61.79
C GLY A 373 16.03 -12.64 62.51
N MET A 374 15.11 -13.35 61.85
CA MET A 374 14.42 -14.52 62.38
C MET A 374 15.32 -15.74 62.50
N ALA A 375 16.22 -15.99 61.53
CA ALA A 375 17.21 -17.06 61.62
C ALA A 375 18.26 -16.77 62.69
N ALA A 376 18.66 -15.51 62.87
CA ALA A 376 19.54 -15.07 63.94
C ALA A 376 18.82 -15.07 65.30
N ALA A 377 17.53 -14.73 65.36
CA ALA A 377 16.73 -14.80 66.58
C ALA A 377 16.36 -16.24 66.95
N GLN A 378 16.11 -17.13 66.00
CA GLN A 378 15.96 -18.57 66.23
C GLN A 378 17.29 -19.24 66.56
N GLY A 379 18.38 -18.83 65.93
CA GLY A 379 19.73 -19.24 66.31
C GLY A 379 20.11 -18.76 67.71
N ALA A 380 19.77 -17.52 68.06
CA ALA A 380 19.97 -16.95 69.39
C ALA A 380 19.03 -17.55 70.44
N LYS A 381 17.77 -17.89 70.09
CA LYS A 381 16.87 -18.65 70.97
C LYS A 381 17.35 -20.07 71.18
N MET A 382 17.77 -20.79 70.13
CA MET A 382 18.40 -22.11 70.28
C MET A 382 19.70 -22.04 71.10
N LEU A 383 20.52 -21.00 70.91
CA LEU A 383 21.73 -20.75 71.72
C LEU A 383 21.41 -20.29 73.15
N SER A 384 20.28 -19.64 73.39
CA SER A 384 19.84 -19.17 74.71
C SER A 384 19.13 -20.28 75.50
N GLU A 385 18.31 -21.10 74.84
CA GLU A 385 17.70 -22.30 75.39
C GLU A 385 18.78 -23.34 75.70
N ALA A 386 19.80 -23.48 74.84
CA ALA A 386 20.99 -24.30 75.14
C ALA A 386 21.90 -23.73 76.25
N LYS A 387 21.76 -22.44 76.63
CA LYS A 387 22.51 -21.81 77.74
C LYS A 387 21.82 -21.93 79.10
N THR A 388 20.58 -22.41 79.16
CA THR A 388 19.84 -22.52 80.44
C THR A 388 20.15 -23.83 81.17
N SER A 389 20.95 -24.73 80.59
CA SER A 389 21.25 -26.05 81.15
C SER A 389 22.73 -26.45 81.04
N ASP A 390 23.68 -25.53 81.24
CA ASP A 390 25.00 -25.80 81.88
C ASP A 390 26.00 -24.64 81.72
N PRO A 391 26.77 -24.27 82.75
CA PRO A 391 27.76 -23.20 82.68
C PRO A 391 29.13 -23.75 82.24
N SER A 392 29.36 -24.18 80.99
CA SER A 392 30.66 -24.79 80.63
C SER A 392 31.07 -24.80 79.15
N VAL A 393 30.80 -23.74 78.35
CA VAL A 393 31.36 -23.70 76.97
C VAL A 393 31.94 -22.33 76.57
N LEU A 394 31.36 -21.22 77.05
CA LEU A 394 31.88 -19.88 76.72
C LEU A 394 33.26 -19.60 77.36
N SER A 395 33.50 -20.14 78.56
CA SER A 395 34.80 -20.05 79.26
C SER A 395 35.88 -20.93 78.62
N ALA A 396 35.50 -22.01 77.93
CA ALA A 396 36.43 -22.86 77.18
C ALA A 396 36.85 -22.23 75.85
N MET A 397 35.95 -21.50 75.17
CA MET A 397 36.28 -20.80 73.92
C MET A 397 37.04 -19.49 74.16
N ALA A 398 36.76 -18.76 75.25
CA ALA A 398 37.52 -17.54 75.58
C ALA A 398 39.00 -17.84 75.87
N ASN A 399 39.30 -18.99 76.47
CA ASN A 399 40.69 -19.45 76.71
C ASN A 399 41.38 -20.01 75.45
N ALA A 400 40.62 -20.46 74.44
CA ALA A 400 41.18 -20.95 73.18
C ALA A 400 41.63 -19.81 72.25
N VAL A 401 41.01 -18.63 72.34
CA VAL A 401 41.36 -17.45 71.51
C VAL A 401 42.50 -16.64 72.13
N SER A 402 42.70 -16.67 73.45
CA SER A 402 43.83 -16.00 74.12
C SER A 402 45.15 -16.79 74.09
N GLY A 403 45.15 -18.03 73.60
CA GLY A 403 46.32 -18.94 73.61
C GLY A 403 47.17 -18.97 72.33
N GLN A 404 46.81 -18.26 71.27
CA GLN A 404 47.51 -18.30 69.96
C GLN A 404 48.06 -16.92 69.53
N GLY A 405 48.56 -16.13 70.49
CA GLY A 405 49.11 -14.80 70.27
C GLY A 405 50.58 -14.64 70.64
N GLY A 406 51.41 -15.68 70.53
CA GLY A 406 52.84 -15.56 70.86
C GLY A 406 53.72 -16.71 70.39
N GLN A 407 54.24 -16.62 69.17
CA GLN A 407 55.66 -16.88 68.89
C GLN A 407 56.05 -16.35 67.50
N SER A 408 57.06 -15.51 67.52
CA SER A 408 57.70 -14.75 66.45
C SER A 408 58.58 -15.61 65.55
N GLN A 409 58.59 -15.33 64.24
CA GLN A 409 59.73 -14.79 63.46
C GLN A 409 59.39 -14.69 61.98
#